data_AF-A0A8J5CGM7-F1
#
_entry.id   AF-A0A8J5CGM7-F1
#
_cell.length_a   1.000
_cell.length_b   1.000
_cell.length_c   1.000
_cell.angle_alpha   90.00
_cell.angle_beta   90.00
_cell.angle_gamma   90.00
#
_symmetry.space_group_name_H-M   'P 1'
#
loop_
_entity.id
_entity.type
_entity.pdbx_description
1 polymer ?
#
loop_
_entity_poly.entity_id
_entity_poly.type
_entity_poly.pdbx_seq_one_letter_code
_entity_poly.pdbx_strand_id
1 'polypeptide(L)'
;MAVPQTIASLSRRASLLKESLEKSQSNTESMVAILGSFDHRLSALEAAMRPTQVRTHAIRMAHENIDKALKTTELILTQFDVSSQAEATILRGPHEDLESYLVAVDSLKRTVHFFSSNKSLKNCDRVLNHSNSLLAKAILKLEEEFKQLLATYSKPIEPDRLFDCLPKSLQPQSDQPGNQTDGRKPEHRSLEAAVYKTPTLIPPRVLPLLHDLANQLVQAGHQQQCAKIYRFIAYCILLLMDR
;
A
#
# COMPACT_ATOMS: atom_id res chain seq x y z
N MET A 1 88.74 -21.30 -69.70
CA MET A 1 89.11 -20.80 -68.36
C MET A 1 87.91 -20.38 -67.48
N ALA A 2 86.65 -20.69 -67.81
CA ALA A 2 85.47 -20.13 -67.10
C ALA A 2 85.05 -20.88 -65.81
N VAL A 3 85.36 -22.17 -65.68
CA VAL A 3 84.88 -23.05 -64.58
C VAL A 3 85.44 -22.69 -63.18
N PRO A 4 86.69 -22.25 -63.01
CA PRO A 4 87.21 -21.86 -61.69
C PRO A 4 86.57 -20.58 -61.13
N GLN A 5 86.18 -19.64 -62.01
CA GLN A 5 85.58 -18.37 -61.61
C GLN A 5 84.12 -18.54 -61.16
N THR A 6 83.37 -19.47 -61.78
CA THR A 6 81.98 -19.75 -61.38
C THR A 6 81.90 -20.42 -60.01
N ILE A 7 82.79 -21.37 -59.70
CA ILE A 7 82.90 -22.04 -58.39
C ILE A 7 83.23 -21.04 -57.28
N ALA A 8 84.17 -20.12 -57.52
CA ALA A 8 84.50 -19.05 -56.57
C ALA A 8 83.30 -18.11 -56.31
N SER A 9 82.53 -17.77 -57.36
CA SER A 9 81.33 -16.94 -57.21
C SER A 9 80.22 -17.65 -56.42
N LEU A 10 80.06 -18.96 -56.61
CA LEU A 10 79.06 -19.77 -55.93
C LEU A 10 79.43 -19.93 -54.44
N SER A 11 80.71 -20.17 -54.15
CA SER A 11 81.23 -20.22 -52.77
C SER A 11 81.00 -18.90 -52.03
N ARG A 12 81.26 -17.76 -52.68
CA ARG A 12 80.98 -16.43 -52.14
C ARG A 12 79.48 -16.18 -51.89
N ARG A 13 78.60 -16.64 -52.79
CA ARG A 13 77.15 -16.55 -52.60
C ARG A 13 76.67 -17.43 -51.45
N ALA A 14 77.19 -18.65 -51.35
CA ALA A 14 76.89 -19.57 -50.25
C ALA A 14 77.37 -19.02 -48.90
N SER A 15 78.54 -18.38 -48.84
CA SER A 15 79.03 -17.74 -47.61
C SER A 15 78.16 -16.56 -47.20
N LEU A 16 77.72 -15.72 -48.14
CA LEU A 16 76.80 -14.61 -47.86
C LEU A 16 75.41 -15.08 -47.40
N LEU A 17 74.90 -16.16 -48.01
CA LEU A 17 73.63 -16.77 -47.59
C LEU A 17 73.74 -17.31 -46.16
N LYS A 18 74.85 -17.99 -45.85
CA LYS A 18 75.12 -18.50 -44.50
C LYS A 18 75.20 -17.36 -43.48
N GLU A 19 75.93 -16.29 -43.78
CA GLU A 19 76.02 -15.12 -42.88
C GLU A 19 74.65 -14.44 -42.69
N SER A 20 73.85 -14.33 -43.75
CA SER A 20 72.50 -13.77 -43.68
C SER A 20 71.56 -14.64 -42.85
N LEU A 21 71.71 -15.96 -42.94
CA LEU A 21 70.94 -16.94 -42.17
C LEU A 21 71.34 -16.90 -40.70
N GLU A 22 72.64 -16.82 -40.37
CA GLU A 22 73.14 -16.63 -39.01
C GLU A 22 72.63 -15.32 -38.40
N LYS A 23 72.63 -14.22 -39.16
CA LYS A 23 72.00 -12.95 -38.75
C LYS A 23 70.50 -13.09 -38.51
N SER A 24 69.77 -13.76 -39.42
CA SER A 24 68.33 -14.00 -39.27
C SER A 24 68.02 -14.87 -38.05
N GLN A 25 68.86 -15.86 -37.77
CA GLN A 25 68.73 -16.72 -36.59
C GLN A 25 68.98 -15.92 -35.31
N SER A 26 70.05 -15.13 -35.25
CA SER A 26 70.34 -14.23 -34.12
C SER A 26 69.22 -13.20 -33.88
N ASN A 27 68.64 -12.66 -34.96
CA ASN A 27 67.49 -11.77 -34.87
C ASN A 27 66.25 -12.50 -34.30
N THR A 28 66.01 -13.74 -34.72
CA THR A 28 64.89 -14.55 -34.22
C THR A 28 65.07 -14.89 -32.74
N GLU A 29 66.28 -15.28 -32.33
CA GLU A 29 66.62 -15.55 -30.93
C GLU A 29 66.45 -14.28 -30.07
N SER A 30 66.87 -13.12 -30.59
CA SER A 30 66.63 -11.83 -29.94
C SER A 30 65.15 -11.52 -29.78
N MET A 31 64.34 -11.79 -30.81
CA MET A 31 62.88 -11.61 -30.74
C MET A 31 62.24 -12.54 -29.71
N VAL A 32 62.66 -13.81 -29.66
CA VAL A 32 62.19 -14.77 -28.65
C VAL A 32 62.56 -14.31 -27.24
N ALA A 33 63.79 -13.84 -27.04
CA ALA A 33 64.22 -13.30 -25.75
C ALA A 33 63.39 -12.07 -25.32
N ILE A 34 63.12 -11.15 -26.26
CA ILE A 34 62.28 -9.98 -26.01
C ILE A 34 60.85 -10.40 -25.64
N LEU A 35 60.23 -11.30 -26.40
CA LEU A 35 58.88 -11.79 -26.12
C LEU A 35 58.79 -12.53 -24.78
N GLY A 36 59.77 -13.37 -24.47
CA GLY A 36 59.86 -14.03 -23.16
C GLY A 36 60.00 -13.02 -22.02
N SER A 37 60.74 -11.93 -22.22
CA SER A 37 60.86 -10.86 -21.23
C SER A 37 59.53 -10.11 -21.03
N PHE A 38 58.75 -9.91 -22.10
CA PHE A 38 57.42 -9.30 -22.00
C PHE A 38 56.45 -10.19 -21.25
N ASP A 39 56.42 -11.49 -21.55
CA ASP A 39 55.55 -12.44 -20.88
C ASP A 39 55.84 -12.50 -19.38
N HIS A 40 57.13 -12.56 -19.00
CA HIS A 40 57.54 -12.53 -17.60
C HIS A 40 57.14 -11.22 -16.91
N ARG A 41 57.34 -10.06 -17.55
CA ARG A 41 56.95 -8.75 -17.01
C ARG A 41 55.44 -8.61 -16.89
N LEU A 42 54.67 -9.11 -17.85
CA LEU A 42 53.20 -9.07 -17.83
C LEU A 42 52.67 -9.98 -16.71
N SER A 43 53.23 -11.17 -16.56
CA SER A 43 52.88 -12.11 -15.51
C SER A 43 53.20 -11.54 -14.12
N ALA A 44 54.38 -10.92 -13.94
CA ALA A 44 54.74 -10.23 -12.70
C ALA A 44 53.82 -9.02 -12.41
N LEU A 45 53.46 -8.25 -13.43
CA LEU A 45 52.53 -7.13 -13.30
C LEU A 45 51.14 -7.61 -12.88
N GLU A 46 50.61 -8.65 -13.52
CA GLU A 46 49.31 -9.22 -13.17
C GLU A 46 49.31 -9.76 -11.73
N ALA A 47 50.35 -10.49 -11.35
CA ALA A 47 50.52 -10.99 -9.98
C ALA A 47 50.58 -9.85 -8.94
N ALA A 48 51.23 -8.73 -9.28
CA ALA A 48 51.29 -7.54 -8.43
C ALA A 48 49.95 -6.78 -8.37
N MET A 49 49.17 -6.74 -9.46
CA MET A 49 47.90 -6.01 -9.53
C MET A 49 46.71 -6.78 -8.96
N ARG A 50 46.69 -8.11 -9.12
CA ARG A 50 45.56 -8.98 -8.74
C ARG A 50 45.10 -8.78 -7.29
N PRO A 51 45.97 -8.70 -6.27
CA PRO A 51 45.54 -8.47 -4.89
C PRO A 51 44.77 -7.16 -4.70
N THR A 52 45.19 -6.09 -5.38
CA THR A 52 44.52 -4.78 -5.31
C THR A 52 43.17 -4.83 -6.02
N GLN A 53 43.07 -5.48 -7.18
CA GLN A 53 41.80 -5.66 -7.89
C GLN A 53 40.78 -6.44 -7.05
N VAL A 54 41.19 -7.56 -6.46
CA VAL A 54 40.33 -8.39 -5.61
C VAL A 54 39.84 -7.60 -4.39
N ARG A 55 40.74 -6.88 -3.70
CA ARG A 55 40.35 -6.03 -2.56
C ARG A 55 39.40 -4.92 -2.98
N THR A 56 39.69 -4.22 -4.07
CA THR A 56 38.84 -3.13 -4.57
C THR A 56 37.45 -3.62 -4.96
N HIS A 57 37.37 -4.77 -5.63
CA HIS A 57 36.09 -5.38 -5.97
C HIS A 57 35.30 -5.76 -4.72
N ALA A 58 35.94 -6.40 -3.74
CA ALA A 58 35.30 -6.78 -2.48
C ALA A 58 34.78 -5.54 -1.71
N ILE A 59 35.56 -4.47 -1.67
CA ILE A 59 35.16 -3.19 -1.05
C ILE A 59 33.95 -2.59 -1.78
N ARG A 60 33.96 -2.54 -3.12
CA ARG A 60 32.82 -2.03 -3.90
C ARG A 60 31.55 -2.84 -3.63
N MET A 61 31.65 -4.17 -3.64
CA MET A 61 30.52 -5.05 -3.30
C MET A 61 30.02 -4.85 -1.88
N ALA A 62 30.93 -4.67 -0.92
CA ALA A 62 30.56 -4.38 0.46
C ALA A 62 29.79 -3.05 0.56
N HIS A 63 30.27 -1.99 -0.09
CA HIS A 63 29.56 -0.71 -0.13
C HIS A 63 28.17 -0.83 -0.75
N GLU A 64 28.04 -1.49 -1.91
CA GLU A 64 26.74 -1.69 -2.55
C GLU A 64 25.77 -2.48 -1.67
N ASN A 65 26.27 -3.48 -0.93
CA ASN A 65 25.46 -4.24 0.01
C ASN A 65 25.04 -3.41 1.22
N ILE A 66 25.94 -2.58 1.75
CA ILE A 66 25.64 -1.63 2.84
C ILE A 66 24.57 -0.65 2.39
N ASP A 67 24.70 -0.05 1.20
CA ASP A 67 23.72 0.91 0.68
C ASP A 67 22.34 0.28 0.49
N LYS A 68 22.27 -0.96 0.00
CA LYS A 68 21.00 -1.71 -0.12
C LYS A 68 20.38 -2.01 1.24
N ALA A 69 21.20 -2.39 2.21
CA ALA A 69 20.74 -2.64 3.58
C ALA A 69 20.19 -1.36 4.21
N LEU A 70 20.92 -0.24 4.10
CA LEU A 70 20.49 1.08 4.60
C LEU A 70 19.15 1.51 4.02
N LYS A 71 18.98 1.45 2.69
CA LYS A 71 17.70 1.76 2.04
C LYS A 71 16.55 0.90 2.54
N THR A 72 16.81 -0.39 2.75
CA THR A 72 15.80 -1.31 3.29
C THR A 72 15.44 -0.94 4.73
N THR A 73 16.44 -0.61 5.56
CA THR A 73 16.23 -0.17 6.94
C THR A 73 15.45 1.15 7.03
N GLU A 74 15.77 2.13 6.18
CA GLU A 74 15.02 3.40 6.09
C GLU A 74 13.55 3.18 5.74
N LEU A 75 13.26 2.32 4.76
CA LEU A 75 11.88 1.96 4.41
C LEU A 75 11.14 1.30 5.58
N ILE A 76 11.79 0.41 6.33
CA ILE A 76 11.18 -0.20 7.52
C ILE A 76 10.93 0.85 8.61
N LEU A 77 11.87 1.76 8.83
CA LEU A 77 11.77 2.80 9.85
C LEU A 77 10.61 3.75 9.57
N THR A 78 10.51 4.26 8.33
CA THR A 78 9.39 5.13 7.92
C THR A 78 8.04 4.45 8.13
N GLN A 79 7.96 3.14 7.86
CA GLN A 79 6.73 2.39 8.08
C GLN A 79 6.40 2.20 9.56
N PHE A 80 7.43 2.05 10.40
CA PHE A 80 7.28 1.98 11.85
C PHE A 80 6.79 3.31 12.44
N ASP A 81 7.35 4.44 12.00
CA ASP A 81 6.92 5.77 12.43
C ASP A 81 5.45 6.01 12.10
N VAL A 82 5.04 5.66 10.88
CA VAL A 82 3.63 5.73 10.44
C VAL A 82 2.73 4.84 11.30
N SER A 83 3.16 3.60 11.59
CA SER A 83 2.40 2.69 12.46
C SER A 83 2.27 3.23 13.88
N SER A 84 3.33 3.83 14.43
CA SER A 84 3.34 4.40 15.78
C SER A 84 2.44 5.63 15.90
N GLN A 85 2.46 6.52 14.90
CA GLN A 85 1.56 7.66 14.83
C GLN A 85 0.09 7.23 14.70
N ALA A 86 -0.18 6.23 13.87
CA ALA A 86 -1.52 5.66 13.73
C ALA A 86 -2.00 5.02 15.04
N GLU A 87 -1.12 4.33 15.77
CA GLU A 87 -1.42 3.71 17.06
C GLU A 87 -1.89 4.73 18.11
N ALA A 88 -1.18 5.85 18.26
CA ALA A 88 -1.59 6.89 19.19
C ALA A 88 -3.02 7.40 18.91
N THR A 89 -3.36 7.53 17.63
CA THR A 89 -4.69 7.96 17.17
C THR A 89 -5.74 6.88 17.41
N ILE A 90 -5.42 5.62 17.14
CA ILE A 90 -6.34 4.48 17.35
C ILE A 90 -6.65 4.25 18.84
N LEU A 91 -5.65 4.43 19.71
CA LEU A 91 -5.81 4.24 21.15
C LEU A 91 -6.72 5.30 21.77
N ARG A 92 -6.62 6.56 21.32
CA ARG A 92 -7.50 7.67 21.69
C ARG A 92 -8.95 7.44 21.29
N GLY A 93 -9.16 6.83 20.12
CA GLY A 93 -10.48 6.42 19.65
C GLY A 93 -11.17 7.44 18.75
N PRO A 94 -12.24 7.00 18.08
CA PRO A 94 -12.97 7.78 17.06
C PRO A 94 -13.82 8.95 17.60
N HIS A 95 -14.00 9.07 18.92
CA HIS A 95 -14.87 10.09 19.52
C HIS A 95 -14.28 11.51 19.48
N GLU A 96 -12.95 11.67 19.51
CA GLU A 96 -12.31 13.00 19.46
C GLU A 96 -12.31 13.58 18.04
N ASP A 97 -11.89 12.77 17.06
CA ASP A 97 -11.82 13.17 15.65
C ASP A 97 -11.95 11.93 14.77
N LEU A 98 -13.15 11.74 14.21
CA LEU A 98 -13.43 10.62 13.35
C LEU A 98 -12.61 10.68 12.06
N GLU A 99 -12.40 11.86 11.48
CA GLU A 99 -11.70 11.99 10.19
C GLU A 99 -10.24 11.57 10.34
N SER A 100 -9.54 12.12 11.35
CA SER A 100 -8.16 11.71 11.66
C SER A 100 -8.06 10.23 12.05
N TYR A 101 -9.06 9.69 12.74
CA TYR A 101 -9.10 8.28 13.09
C TYR A 101 -9.24 7.38 11.86
N LEU A 102 -10.11 7.73 10.91
CA LEU A 102 -10.28 6.98 9.67
C LEU A 102 -9.01 7.01 8.81
N VAL A 103 -8.33 8.17 8.74
CA VAL A 103 -7.03 8.29 8.08
C VAL A 103 -5.98 7.38 8.73
N ALA A 104 -5.94 7.32 10.07
CA ALA A 104 -5.04 6.44 10.80
C ALA A 104 -5.31 4.95 10.52
N VAL A 105 -6.58 4.54 10.45
CA VAL A 105 -6.99 3.17 10.10
C VAL A 105 -6.55 2.81 8.69
N ASP A 106 -6.75 3.71 7.71
CA ASP A 106 -6.33 3.46 6.34
C ASP A 106 -4.80 3.43 6.19
N SER A 107 -4.09 4.27 6.96
CA SER A 107 -2.63 4.22 7.05
C SER A 107 -2.14 2.87 7.60
N LEU A 108 -2.80 2.34 8.62
CA LEU A 108 -2.48 1.03 9.20
C LEU A 108 -2.77 -0.12 8.23
N LYS A 109 -3.88 -0.06 7.46
CA LYS A 109 -4.16 -1.02 6.38
C LYS A 109 -3.06 -1.03 5.32
N ARG A 110 -2.59 0.16 4.88
CA ARG A 110 -1.47 0.28 3.92
C ARG A 110 -0.18 -0.31 4.50
N THR A 111 0.08 -0.07 5.79
CA THR A 111 1.22 -0.63 6.53
C THR A 111 1.20 -2.15 6.51
N VAL A 112 0.08 -2.76 6.89
CA VAL A 112 -0.12 -4.21 6.89
C VAL A 112 0.06 -4.79 5.48
N HIS A 113 -0.51 -4.14 4.46
CA HIS A 113 -0.36 -4.57 3.07
C HIS A 113 1.11 -4.52 2.60
N PHE A 114 1.83 -3.45 2.93
CA PHE A 114 3.25 -3.29 2.60
C PHE A 114 4.10 -4.42 3.17
N PHE A 115 3.95 -4.73 4.46
CA PHE A 115 4.71 -5.81 5.09
C PHE A 115 4.27 -7.20 4.60
N SER A 116 2.98 -7.39 4.28
CA SER A 116 2.46 -8.66 3.79
C SER A 116 2.91 -8.98 2.35
N SER A 117 3.08 -7.94 1.52
CA SER A 117 3.51 -8.10 0.12
C SER A 117 5.03 -8.27 -0.03
N ASN A 118 5.81 -7.71 0.90
CA ASN A 118 7.27 -7.75 0.84
C ASN A 118 7.85 -9.00 1.54
N LYS A 119 8.01 -10.09 0.79
CA LYS A 119 8.58 -11.37 1.27
C LYS A 119 10.00 -11.28 1.83
N SER A 120 10.73 -10.20 1.58
CA SER A 120 12.07 -9.95 2.12
C SER A 120 12.06 -9.50 3.59
N LEU A 121 10.91 -9.08 4.12
CA LEU A 121 10.77 -8.49 5.46
C LEU A 121 10.28 -9.49 6.52
N LYS A 122 10.59 -10.78 6.39
CA LYS A 122 10.15 -11.84 7.32
C LYS A 122 10.49 -11.54 8.80
N ASN A 123 11.54 -10.76 9.06
CA ASN A 123 11.91 -10.39 10.43
C ASN A 123 10.95 -9.37 11.07
N CYS A 124 10.03 -8.78 10.29
CA CYS A 124 9.04 -7.81 10.75
C CYS A 124 7.70 -8.45 11.13
N ASP A 125 7.60 -9.79 11.20
CA ASP A 125 6.37 -10.50 11.57
C ASP A 125 5.76 -9.99 12.89
N ARG A 126 6.59 -9.62 13.87
CA ARG A 126 6.10 -9.01 15.13
C ARG A 126 5.39 -7.68 14.91
N VAL A 127 5.96 -6.81 14.06
CA VAL A 127 5.38 -5.49 13.74
C VAL A 127 4.10 -5.66 12.92
N LEU A 128 4.10 -6.60 11.98
CA LEU A 128 2.92 -6.96 11.20
C LEU A 128 1.79 -7.50 12.10
N ASN A 129 2.11 -8.40 13.03
CA ASN A 129 1.13 -8.94 13.97
C ASN A 129 0.58 -7.86 14.92
N HIS A 130 1.44 -6.97 15.42
CA HIS A 130 1.03 -5.81 16.22
C HIS A 130 0.09 -4.90 15.43
N SER A 131 0.46 -4.55 14.18
CA SER A 131 -0.37 -3.73 13.30
C SER A 131 -1.73 -4.38 12.99
N ASN A 132 -1.76 -5.70 12.78
CA ASN A 132 -3.00 -6.44 12.58
C ASN A 132 -3.88 -6.45 13.84
N SER A 133 -3.28 -6.63 15.03
CA SER A 133 -4.01 -6.57 16.30
C SER A 133 -4.61 -5.18 16.54
N LEU A 134 -3.82 -4.14 16.25
CA LEU A 134 -4.26 -2.76 16.35
C LEU A 134 -5.38 -2.44 15.36
N LEU A 135 -5.31 -2.96 14.14
CA LEU A 135 -6.36 -2.82 13.12
C LEU A 135 -7.66 -3.51 13.55
N ALA A 136 -7.57 -4.72 14.11
CA ALA A 136 -8.73 -5.41 14.67
C ALA A 136 -9.37 -4.60 15.81
N LYS A 137 -8.56 -4.06 16.72
CA LYS A 137 -9.04 -3.17 17.78
C LYS A 137 -9.68 -1.90 17.21
N ALA A 138 -9.12 -1.35 16.15
CA ALA A 138 -9.63 -0.14 15.53
C ALA A 138 -11.02 -0.38 14.93
N ILE A 139 -11.22 -1.53 14.28
CA ILE A 139 -12.52 -1.93 13.72
C ILE A 139 -13.56 -2.11 14.83
N LEU A 140 -13.21 -2.77 15.94
CA LEU A 140 -14.14 -2.93 17.07
C LEU A 140 -14.62 -1.58 17.62
N LYS A 141 -13.72 -0.61 17.75
CA LYS A 141 -14.10 0.76 18.16
C LYS A 141 -15.01 1.45 17.13
N LEU A 142 -14.81 1.21 15.83
CA LEU A 142 -15.71 1.74 14.79
C LEU A 142 -17.11 1.11 14.89
N GLU A 143 -17.20 -0.19 15.19
CA GLU A 143 -18.47 -0.87 15.41
C GLU A 143 -19.21 -0.29 16.64
N GLU A 144 -18.48 -0.03 17.73
CA GLU A 144 -19.02 0.58 18.94
C GLU A 144 -19.56 1.99 18.69
N GLU A 145 -18.81 2.85 18.00
CA GLU A 145 -19.30 4.19 17.62
C GLU A 145 -20.49 4.11 16.68
N PHE A 146 -20.45 3.24 15.67
CA PHE A 146 -21.57 3.07 14.75
C PHE A 146 -22.86 2.69 15.51
N LYS A 147 -22.73 1.78 16.48
CA LYS A 147 -23.82 1.38 17.37
C LYS A 147 -24.28 2.55 18.27
N GLN A 148 -23.35 3.27 18.89
CA GLN A 148 -23.64 4.38 19.78
C GLN A 148 -24.34 5.53 19.05
N LEU A 149 -23.87 5.86 17.84
CA LEU A 149 -24.45 6.89 16.99
C LEU A 149 -25.89 6.53 16.60
N LEU A 150 -26.11 5.30 16.14
CA LEU A 150 -27.44 4.81 15.83
C LEU A 150 -28.35 4.82 17.06
N ALA A 151 -27.90 4.36 18.22
CA ALA A 151 -28.69 4.35 19.44
C ALA A 151 -29.04 5.75 19.94
N THR A 152 -28.14 6.72 19.78
CA THR A 152 -28.32 8.09 20.27
C THR A 152 -29.29 8.88 19.40
N TYR A 153 -29.22 8.69 18.08
CA TYR A 153 -29.93 9.52 17.11
C TYR A 153 -31.19 8.87 16.55
N SER A 154 -31.36 7.56 16.69
CA SER A 154 -32.56 6.86 16.25
C SER A 154 -33.55 6.81 17.42
N LYS A 155 -34.32 7.90 17.60
CA LYS A 155 -35.34 8.02 18.64
C LYS A 155 -36.70 7.54 18.12
N PRO A 156 -37.54 6.90 18.97
CA PRO A 156 -38.92 6.57 18.61
C PRO A 156 -39.65 7.84 18.17
N ILE A 157 -40.31 7.75 17.01
CA ILE A 157 -41.17 8.83 16.55
C ILE A 157 -42.49 8.70 17.30
N GLU A 158 -42.89 9.75 18.02
CA GLU A 158 -44.21 9.79 18.65
C GLU A 158 -45.30 9.64 17.58
N PRO A 159 -46.33 8.81 17.81
CA PRO A 159 -47.36 8.50 16.82
C PRO A 159 -48.05 9.76 16.29
N ASP A 160 -48.22 10.79 17.13
CA ASP A 160 -48.77 12.10 16.78
C ASP A 160 -48.01 12.79 15.62
N ARG A 161 -46.68 12.66 15.59
CA ARG A 161 -45.82 13.24 14.54
C ARG A 161 -45.85 12.43 13.24
N LEU A 162 -46.24 11.16 13.28
CA LEU A 162 -46.49 10.37 12.08
C LEU A 162 -47.79 10.80 11.41
N PHE A 163 -48.82 11.15 12.19
CA PHE A 163 -50.06 11.67 11.64
C PHE A 163 -49.83 13.03 10.97
N ASP A 164 -48.94 13.89 11.47
CA ASP A 164 -48.52 15.14 10.80
C ASP A 164 -47.85 14.93 9.42
N CYS A 165 -47.38 13.71 9.15
CA CYS A 165 -46.80 13.34 7.87
C CYS A 165 -47.84 12.86 6.84
N LEU A 166 -49.09 12.67 7.26
CA LEU A 166 -50.21 12.25 6.41
C LEU A 166 -50.93 13.45 5.78
N PRO A 167 -51.53 13.28 4.58
CA PRO A 167 -52.46 14.25 4.03
C PRO A 167 -53.59 14.57 5.02
N LYS A 168 -54.05 15.83 5.04
CA LYS A 168 -55.12 16.32 5.95
C LYS A 168 -56.40 15.47 5.96
N SER A 169 -56.62 14.65 4.92
CA SER A 169 -57.76 13.73 4.78
C SER A 169 -57.60 12.40 5.53
N LEU A 170 -56.39 12.06 6.00
CA LEU A 170 -56.05 10.80 6.67
C LEU A 170 -55.57 10.99 8.11
N GLN A 171 -55.51 12.24 8.60
CA GLN A 171 -55.21 12.54 10.00
C GLN A 171 -56.43 12.22 10.88
N PRO A 172 -56.23 11.69 12.11
CA PRO A 172 -57.33 11.55 13.07
C PRO A 172 -57.94 12.93 13.31
N GLN A 173 -59.26 13.08 13.14
CA GLN A 173 -59.93 14.32 13.50
C GLN A 173 -59.76 14.51 15.00
N SER A 174 -59.04 15.56 15.42
CA SER A 174 -59.08 16.00 16.81
C SER A 174 -60.53 16.39 17.10
N ASP A 175 -61.20 15.63 17.97
CA ASP A 175 -62.52 15.97 18.50
C ASP A 175 -62.40 17.27 19.29
N GLN A 176 -62.49 18.40 18.58
CA GLN A 176 -62.89 19.66 19.19
C GLN A 176 -64.41 19.66 19.32
N PRO A 177 -64.99 19.83 20.51
CA PRO A 177 -66.43 19.91 20.68
C PRO A 177 -66.88 21.28 20.18
N GLY A 178 -67.57 21.34 19.04
CA GLY A 178 -68.05 22.62 18.53
C GLY A 178 -68.78 22.60 17.20
N ASN A 179 -70.09 22.39 17.27
CA ASN A 179 -71.14 22.76 16.31
C ASN A 179 -71.36 21.95 15.02
N GLN A 180 -72.51 21.27 15.03
CA GLN A 180 -73.23 20.78 13.86
C GLN A 180 -73.65 21.95 12.96
N THR A 181 -73.53 21.79 11.63
CA THR A 181 -74.67 21.86 10.70
C THR A 181 -74.23 21.47 9.27
N ASP A 182 -74.82 20.36 8.83
CA ASP A 182 -75.52 20.17 7.55
C ASP A 182 -74.79 20.12 6.19
N GLY A 183 -75.29 19.23 5.33
CA GLY A 183 -75.07 19.29 3.86
C GLY A 183 -74.10 18.27 3.26
N ARG A 184 -74.60 17.04 3.05
CA ARG A 184 -73.92 15.98 2.28
C ARG A 184 -73.84 16.33 0.78
N LYS A 185 -72.64 16.42 0.22
CA LYS A 185 -72.35 16.21 -1.21
C LYS A 185 -71.07 15.37 -1.37
N PRO A 186 -71.05 14.34 -2.24
CA PRO A 186 -69.83 13.60 -2.56
C PRO A 186 -69.16 14.26 -3.77
N GLU A 187 -68.31 15.25 -3.53
CA GLU A 187 -67.52 15.88 -4.60
C GLU A 187 -66.11 15.29 -4.63
N HIS A 188 -65.86 14.54 -5.70
CA HIS A 188 -64.58 14.19 -6.31
C HIS A 188 -63.38 13.92 -5.37
N ARG A 189 -63.03 12.63 -5.25
CA ARG A 189 -61.64 12.19 -4.99
C ARG A 189 -60.75 12.74 -6.11
N SER A 190 -60.30 13.98 -5.98
CA SER A 190 -59.09 14.42 -6.66
C SER A 190 -57.94 13.70 -5.97
N LEU A 191 -57.31 12.74 -6.65
CA LEU A 191 -55.97 12.30 -6.28
C LEU A 191 -55.01 13.46 -6.60
N GLU A 192 -55.10 14.57 -5.86
CA GLU A 192 -53.96 15.46 -5.74
C GLU A 192 -52.87 14.62 -5.09
N ALA A 193 -51.74 14.47 -5.80
CA ALA A 193 -50.62 13.64 -5.42
C ALA A 193 -50.35 13.84 -3.92
N ALA A 194 -50.69 12.84 -3.11
CA ALA A 194 -50.56 12.92 -1.67
C ALA A 194 -49.09 13.26 -1.36
N VAL A 195 -48.84 14.49 -0.93
CA VAL A 195 -47.49 14.93 -0.57
C VAL A 195 -47.21 14.35 0.81
N TYR A 196 -46.79 13.09 0.82
CA TYR A 196 -46.29 12.44 2.03
C TYR A 196 -45.00 13.14 2.45
N LYS A 197 -44.98 13.69 3.66
CA LYS A 197 -43.75 14.23 4.22
C LYS A 197 -42.98 13.07 4.85
N THR A 198 -41.86 12.66 4.27
CA THR A 198 -41.09 11.53 4.81
C THR A 198 -40.60 11.85 6.23
N PRO A 199 -40.98 11.07 7.25
CA PRO A 199 -40.51 11.31 8.60
C PRO A 199 -39.00 11.16 8.66
N THR A 200 -38.32 12.17 9.20
CA THR A 200 -36.87 12.18 9.34
C THR A 200 -36.48 11.36 10.58
N LEU A 201 -36.22 10.07 10.38
CA LEU A 201 -35.88 9.10 11.43
C LEU A 201 -34.48 9.29 12.02
N ILE A 202 -33.55 9.84 11.24
CA ILE A 202 -32.17 10.15 11.65
C ILE A 202 -31.87 11.59 11.23
N PRO A 203 -31.29 12.44 12.09
CA PRO A 203 -30.94 13.80 11.72
C PRO A 203 -29.99 13.84 10.51
N PRO A 204 -30.23 14.72 9.51
CA PRO A 204 -29.45 14.76 8.28
C PRO A 204 -27.97 15.13 8.48
N ARG A 205 -27.61 15.69 9.65
CA ARG A 205 -26.22 15.99 10.03
C ARG A 205 -25.41 14.76 10.41
N VAL A 206 -26.09 13.69 10.84
CA VAL A 206 -25.47 12.44 11.33
C VAL A 206 -25.34 11.42 10.20
N LEU A 207 -26.13 11.57 9.14
CA LEU A 207 -26.15 10.67 7.98
C LEU A 207 -24.78 10.55 7.27
N PRO A 208 -24.04 11.64 7.00
CA PRO A 208 -22.71 11.54 6.37
C PRO A 208 -21.72 10.77 7.25
N LEU A 209 -21.69 11.08 8.55
CA LEU A 209 -20.83 10.40 9.53
C LEU A 209 -21.11 8.89 9.60
N LEU A 210 -22.39 8.53 9.61
CA LEU A 210 -22.85 7.14 9.62
C LEU A 210 -22.48 6.42 8.32
N HIS A 211 -22.55 7.12 7.19
CA HIS A 211 -22.16 6.61 5.88
C HIS A 211 -20.65 6.35 5.81
N ASP A 212 -19.83 7.26 6.31
CA ASP A 212 -18.37 7.10 6.33
C ASP A 212 -17.94 5.93 7.22
N LEU A 213 -18.55 5.78 8.40
CA LEU A 213 -18.37 4.63 9.29
C LEU A 213 -18.79 3.32 8.60
N ALA A 214 -19.97 3.30 7.98
CA ALA A 214 -20.47 2.11 7.29
C ALA A 214 -19.57 1.72 6.12
N ASN A 215 -19.11 2.67 5.31
CA ASN A 215 -18.17 2.43 4.22
C ASN A 215 -16.86 1.83 4.74
N GLN A 216 -16.33 2.35 5.84
CA GLN A 216 -15.10 1.84 6.44
C GLN A 216 -15.25 0.43 7.00
N LEU A 217 -16.39 0.13 7.66
CA LEU A 217 -16.72 -1.23 8.11
C LEU A 217 -16.89 -2.20 6.93
N VAL A 218 -17.51 -1.77 5.84
CA VAL A 218 -17.68 -2.58 4.62
C VAL A 218 -16.33 -2.87 3.96
N GLN A 219 -15.48 -1.85 3.82
CA GLN A 219 -14.11 -2.01 3.29
C GLN A 219 -13.24 -2.91 4.17
N ALA A 220 -13.48 -2.93 5.48
CA ALA A 220 -12.85 -3.85 6.42
C ALA A 220 -13.45 -5.27 6.40
N GLY A 221 -14.45 -5.54 5.54
CA GLY A 221 -15.12 -6.85 5.43
C GLY A 221 -16.22 -7.10 6.47
N HIS A 222 -16.55 -6.11 7.30
CA HIS A 222 -17.49 -6.23 8.44
C HIS A 222 -18.93 -5.83 8.04
N GLN A 223 -19.29 -6.00 6.77
CA GLN A 223 -20.63 -5.68 6.23
C GLN A 223 -21.78 -6.38 6.97
N GLN A 224 -21.60 -7.63 7.38
CA GLN A 224 -22.63 -8.37 8.11
C GLN A 224 -22.85 -7.83 9.52
N GLN A 225 -21.78 -7.40 10.20
CA GLN A 225 -21.85 -6.77 11.51
C GLN A 225 -22.60 -5.44 11.41
N CYS A 226 -22.23 -4.61 10.44
CA CYS A 226 -22.89 -3.33 10.17
C CYS A 226 -24.41 -3.50 9.94
N ALA A 227 -24.81 -4.46 9.10
CA ALA A 227 -26.22 -4.74 8.82
C ALA A 227 -26.98 -5.28 10.07
N LYS A 228 -26.34 -6.14 10.87
CA LYS A 228 -26.91 -6.66 12.11
C LYS A 228 -27.15 -5.55 13.14
N ILE A 229 -26.16 -4.67 13.34
CA ILE A 229 -26.25 -3.54 14.28
C ILE A 229 -27.40 -2.61 13.85
N TYR A 230 -27.47 -2.25 12.57
CA TYR A 230 -28.54 -1.41 12.04
C TYR A 230 -29.93 -2.04 12.25
N ARG A 231 -30.09 -3.32 11.86
CA ARG A 231 -31.37 -4.03 11.97
C ARG A 231 -31.81 -4.18 13.44
N PHE A 232 -30.87 -4.45 14.34
CA PHE A 232 -31.15 -4.58 15.76
C PHE A 232 -31.68 -3.26 16.35
N ILE A 233 -31.02 -2.14 16.06
CA ILE A 233 -31.44 -0.84 16.57
C ILE A 233 -32.79 -0.42 15.97
N ALA A 234 -32.99 -0.62 14.65
CA ALA A 234 -34.26 -0.36 14.00
C ALA A 234 -35.41 -1.19 14.61
N TYR A 235 -35.16 -2.47 14.92
CA TYR A 235 -36.13 -3.34 15.59
C TYR A 235 -36.46 -2.89 17.01
N CYS A 236 -35.47 -2.49 17.80
CA CYS A 236 -35.68 -1.96 19.15
C CYS A 236 -36.56 -0.69 19.15
N ILE A 237 -36.41 0.18 18.16
CA ILE A 237 -37.22 1.40 18.03
C ILE A 237 -38.67 1.05 17.68
N LEU A 238 -38.87 0.13 16.74
CA LEU A 238 -40.22 -0.32 16.37
C LEU A 238 -40.94 -0.95 17.56
N LEU A 239 -40.24 -1.75 18.39
CA LEU A 239 -40.81 -2.29 19.63
C LEU A 239 -41.17 -1.22 20.67
N LEU A 240 -40.38 -0.14 20.75
CA LEU A 240 -40.67 0.99 21.65
C LEU A 240 -41.86 1.84 21.17
N MET A 241 -42.21 1.78 19.89
CA MET A 241 -43.39 2.45 19.33
C MET A 241 -44.69 1.63 19.49
N ASP A 242 -44.59 0.33 19.78
CA ASP A 242 -45.72 -0.60 19.97
C ASP A 242 -46.17 -0.69 21.46
N ARG A 243 -45.52 0.06 22.35
CA ARG A 243 -45.86 0.20 23.78
C ARG A 243 -46.45 1.57 24.08
#